data_AF-A0A848G6W5-F1
#
_entry.id   AF-A0A848G6W5-F1
#
_cell.length_a   1.000
_cell.length_b   1.000
_cell.length_c   1.000
_cell.angle_alpha   90.00
_cell.angle_beta   90.00
_cell.angle_gamma   90.00
#
_symmetry.space_group_name_H-M   'P 1'
#
loop_
_entity.id
_entity.type
_entity.pdbx_description
1 polymer ?
#
loop_
_entity_poly.entity_id
_entity_poly.type
_entity_poly.pdbx_seq_one_letter_code
_entity_poly.pdbx_strand_id
1 'polypeptide(L)'
;MPLTAHHSLRRLASTALIGLAALESLPAGAQSSTFDGRYEGNLVSDSGELSIPISVELRDAQGVLTGRVRTEQPLAGAGPVSAGDYNGGNCNLRVQLTPGTTLRMSGSCQTRIFEGKYTLSSSTQGSTGNFRLDRKAGGSPHQGAALLNPLTACLNANTRCLVACPQGDYNAEFLCANRCRQRFQACKGKAASGGTGAGSAGD
;
A
#
# COMPACT_ATOMS: atom_id res chain seq x y z
N MET A 1 6.56 78.26 22.83
CA MET A 1 5.13 78.65 22.79
C MET A 1 4.97 79.78 21.78
N PRO A 2 3.92 79.90 20.94
CA PRO A 2 2.72 79.05 20.68
C PRO A 2 2.74 78.39 19.27
N LEU A 3 2.00 77.32 18.93
CA LEU A 3 0.54 77.17 18.64
C LEU A 3 0.06 78.22 17.60
N THR A 4 -0.56 77.93 16.45
CA THR A 4 -1.79 77.18 16.08
C THR A 4 -1.90 77.25 14.53
N ALA A 5 -2.20 76.20 13.75
CA ALA A 5 -3.45 75.47 13.52
C ALA A 5 -4.44 76.09 12.50
N HIS A 6 -4.89 75.21 11.58
CA HIS A 6 -6.11 75.18 10.75
C HIS A 6 -6.24 76.01 9.47
N HIS A 7 -6.48 75.30 8.35
CA HIS A 7 -7.58 75.36 7.34
C HIS A 7 -7.13 74.44 6.18
N SER A 8 -7.86 73.46 5.63
CA SER A 8 -9.30 73.28 5.47
C SER A 8 -9.64 71.80 5.25
N LEU A 9 -10.81 71.39 5.73
CA LEU A 9 -11.54 70.20 5.31
C LEU A 9 -11.86 70.25 3.81
N ARG A 10 -11.74 69.10 3.12
CA ARG A 10 -12.78 68.48 2.25
C ARG A 10 -12.12 67.58 1.20
N ARG A 11 -12.24 66.26 1.37
CA ARG A 11 -13.12 65.41 0.54
C ARG A 11 -12.99 63.96 0.98
N LEU A 12 -14.14 63.40 1.32
CA LEU A 12 -14.39 61.98 1.51
C LEU A 12 -14.20 61.26 0.18
N ALA A 13 -13.46 60.14 0.19
CA ALA A 13 -13.66 59.04 -0.73
C ALA A 13 -13.16 57.76 -0.06
N SER A 14 -14.12 57.04 0.51
CA SER A 14 -13.98 55.69 1.02
C SER A 14 -13.71 54.72 -0.13
N THR A 15 -12.61 53.97 -0.06
CA THR A 15 -12.45 52.69 -0.75
C THR A 15 -11.89 51.66 0.22
N ALA A 16 -12.81 51.01 0.94
CA ALA A 16 -12.56 49.70 1.51
C ALA A 16 -12.90 48.66 0.44
N LEU A 17 -12.01 47.67 0.22
CA LEU A 17 -12.27 46.24 -0.07
C LEU A 17 -10.97 45.60 -0.60
N ILE A 18 -10.26 44.85 0.25
CA ILE A 18 -10.15 43.37 0.24
C ILE A 18 -9.49 42.81 -1.04
N GLY A 19 -8.28 42.27 -0.87
CA GLY A 19 -7.52 41.56 -1.91
C GLY A 19 -6.49 40.60 -1.29
N LEU A 20 -7.01 39.53 -0.69
CA LEU A 20 -6.39 38.22 -0.37
C LEU A 20 -4.91 38.03 -0.75
N ALA A 21 -4.01 38.15 0.22
CA ALA A 21 -2.69 37.52 0.16
C ALA A 21 -2.83 36.04 0.56
N ALA A 22 -3.31 35.22 -0.38
CA ALA A 22 -3.25 33.77 -0.26
C ALA A 22 -1.84 33.32 -0.67
N LEU A 23 -0.97 33.12 0.32
CA LEU A 23 0.19 32.23 0.19
C LEU A 23 -0.35 30.81 0.01
N GLU A 24 -0.71 30.46 -1.21
CA GLU A 24 -1.02 29.08 -1.57
C GLU A 24 0.30 28.32 -1.75
N SER A 25 0.81 27.81 -0.63
CA SER A 25 1.70 26.66 -0.62
C SER A 25 0.95 25.47 -1.23
N LEU A 26 1.12 25.27 -2.53
CA LEU A 26 0.71 24.06 -3.23
C LEU A 26 1.38 22.86 -2.52
N PRO A 27 0.62 21.87 -2.01
CA PRO A 27 1.22 20.62 -1.60
C PRO A 27 1.82 20.00 -2.85
N ALA A 28 3.14 19.77 -2.83
CA ALA A 28 3.83 18.96 -3.81
C ALA A 28 3.05 17.65 -3.95
N GLY A 29 2.35 17.50 -5.08
CA GLY A 29 1.72 16.24 -5.44
C GLY A 29 2.82 15.19 -5.40
N ALA A 30 2.73 14.28 -4.44
CA ALA A 30 3.49 13.06 -4.48
C ALA A 30 3.10 12.39 -5.80
N GLN A 31 3.96 12.54 -6.81
CA GLN A 31 3.90 11.73 -8.00
C GLN A 31 4.13 10.32 -7.48
N SER A 32 3.04 9.58 -7.26
CA SER A 32 3.10 8.17 -6.98
C SER A 32 3.89 7.57 -8.13
N SER A 33 5.09 7.08 -7.85
CA SER A 33 5.89 6.49 -8.90
C SER A 33 5.10 5.32 -9.47
N THR A 34 5.25 5.06 -10.77
CA THR A 34 4.51 4.01 -11.49
C THR A 34 4.65 2.63 -10.84
N PHE A 35 5.65 2.47 -9.98
CA PHE A 35 6.11 1.21 -9.41
C PHE A 35 6.15 1.18 -7.87
N ASP A 36 5.63 2.20 -7.18
CA ASP A 36 5.56 2.19 -5.71
C ASP A 36 4.56 1.14 -5.21
N GLY A 37 5.04 0.09 -4.56
CA GLY A 37 4.13 -0.93 -4.07
C GLY A 37 4.79 -2.15 -3.45
N ARG A 38 3.92 -3.03 -2.94
CA ARG A 38 4.29 -4.34 -2.43
C ARG A 38 3.93 -5.41 -3.46
N TYR A 39 4.89 -6.25 -3.78
CA TYR A 39 4.78 -7.36 -4.71
C TYR A 39 5.01 -8.66 -3.95
N GLU A 40 4.22 -9.68 -4.26
CA GLU A 40 4.33 -11.00 -3.62
C GLU A 40 4.25 -12.11 -4.65
N GLY A 41 4.99 -13.19 -4.40
CA GLY A 41 5.03 -14.35 -5.29
C GLY A 41 6.02 -15.39 -4.78
N ASN A 42 6.59 -16.18 -5.69
CA ASN A 42 7.57 -17.21 -5.37
C ASN A 42 8.81 -17.10 -6.25
N LEU A 43 9.97 -17.41 -5.68
CA LEU A 43 11.18 -17.76 -6.41
C LEU A 43 11.16 -19.25 -6.70
N VAL A 44 11.18 -19.65 -7.96
CA VAL A 44 11.16 -21.06 -8.38
C VAL A 44 12.51 -21.39 -8.99
N SER A 45 13.24 -22.35 -8.42
CA SER A 45 14.54 -22.77 -8.95
C SER A 45 14.42 -23.34 -10.36
N ASP A 46 15.49 -23.25 -11.15
CA ASP A 46 15.53 -23.87 -12.49
C ASP A 46 15.37 -25.40 -12.43
N SER A 47 15.75 -26.03 -11.30
CA SER A 47 15.51 -27.45 -11.05
C SER A 47 14.04 -27.78 -10.74
N GLY A 48 13.22 -26.78 -10.39
CA GLY A 48 11.83 -26.96 -9.95
C GLY A 48 11.67 -27.53 -8.54
N GLU A 49 12.77 -27.88 -7.88
CA GLU A 49 12.76 -28.54 -6.56
C GLU A 49 12.51 -27.55 -5.40
N LEU A 50 12.82 -26.27 -5.61
CA LEU A 50 12.71 -25.24 -4.58
C LEU A 50 11.77 -24.13 -5.02
N SER A 51 10.76 -23.87 -4.19
CA SER A 51 9.87 -22.72 -4.28
C SER A 51 9.95 -21.93 -2.98
N ILE A 52 10.39 -20.67 -3.06
CA ILE A 52 10.64 -19.81 -1.90
C ILE A 52 9.67 -18.63 -1.98
N PRO A 53 8.71 -18.48 -1.05
CA PRO A 53 7.84 -17.32 -0.99
C PRO A 53 8.65 -16.04 -0.77
N ILE A 54 8.32 -14.99 -1.51
CA ILE A 54 9.02 -13.71 -1.48
C ILE A 54 8.02 -12.55 -1.49
N SER A 55 8.33 -11.53 -0.70
CA SER A 55 7.66 -10.24 -0.69
C SER A 55 8.67 -9.12 -0.93
N VAL A 56 8.31 -8.18 -1.79
CA VAL A 56 9.19 -7.11 -2.26
C VAL A 56 8.42 -5.79 -2.18
N GLU A 57 8.86 -4.89 -1.32
CA GLU A 57 8.34 -3.54 -1.21
C GLU A 57 9.31 -2.60 -1.92
N LEU A 58 8.86 -1.97 -3.01
CA LEU A 58 9.70 -1.11 -3.83
C LEU A 58 9.13 0.30 -3.91
N ARG A 59 10.06 1.24 -4.02
CA ARG A 59 9.80 2.64 -4.32
C ARG A 59 10.76 3.11 -5.41
N ASP A 60 10.21 3.75 -6.43
CA ASP A 60 11.01 4.38 -7.48
C ASP A 60 11.24 5.85 -7.13
N ALA A 61 12.52 6.22 -7.11
CA ALA A 61 12.99 7.58 -6.90
C ALA A 61 13.86 7.97 -8.10
N GLN A 62 13.22 8.47 -9.17
CA GLN A 62 13.87 8.97 -10.37
C GLN A 62 14.76 7.92 -11.08
N GLY A 63 14.29 6.68 -11.20
CA GLY A 63 15.02 5.59 -11.87
C GLY A 63 15.91 4.76 -10.93
N VAL A 64 16.01 5.13 -9.64
CA VAL A 64 16.66 4.34 -8.61
C VAL A 64 15.60 3.62 -7.78
N LEU A 65 15.72 2.29 -7.71
CA LEU A 65 14.80 1.46 -6.95
C LEU A 65 15.32 1.27 -5.53
N THR A 66 14.49 1.65 -4.57
CA THR A 66 14.76 1.47 -3.13
C THR A 66 13.66 0.62 -2.51
N GLY A 67 13.92 0.02 -1.35
CA GLY A 67 12.90 -0.81 -0.73
C GLY A 67 13.42 -1.88 0.22
N ARG A 68 12.54 -2.84 0.51
CA ARG A 68 12.85 -4.01 1.32
C ARG A 68 12.36 -5.28 0.65
N VAL A 69 13.14 -6.33 0.80
CA VAL A 69 12.80 -7.67 0.33
C VAL A 69 12.86 -8.63 1.49
N ARG A 70 11.90 -9.55 1.54
CA ARG A 70 11.81 -10.61 2.53
C ARG A 70 11.46 -11.91 1.84
N THR A 71 12.20 -12.96 2.18
CA THR A 71 11.96 -14.33 1.76
C THR A 71 11.54 -15.17 2.98
N GLU A 72 10.77 -16.22 2.73
CA GLU A 72 10.33 -17.16 3.77
C GLU A 72 10.99 -18.54 3.60
N GLN A 73 10.54 -19.53 4.37
CA GLN A 73 11.07 -20.89 4.28
C GLN A 73 10.98 -21.45 2.85
N PRO A 74 11.97 -22.24 2.39
CA PRO A 74 13.12 -22.77 3.14
C PRO A 74 14.28 -21.78 3.36
N LEU A 75 14.24 -20.58 2.80
CA LEU A 75 15.31 -19.59 2.89
C LEU A 75 14.79 -18.29 3.53
N ALA A 76 14.58 -18.31 4.84
CA ALA A 76 14.13 -17.13 5.57
C ALA A 76 15.24 -16.08 5.63
N GLY A 77 14.95 -14.86 5.17
CA GLY A 77 15.89 -13.75 5.15
C GLY A 77 15.19 -12.45 4.80
N ALA A 78 15.79 -11.32 5.15
CA ALA A 78 15.23 -10.02 4.82
C ALA A 78 16.33 -8.95 4.79
N GLY A 79 16.23 -8.04 3.84
CA GLY A 79 17.19 -6.96 3.70
C GLY A 79 16.66 -5.78 2.91
N PRO A 80 17.28 -4.60 3.06
CA PRO A 80 17.04 -3.49 2.16
C PRO A 80 17.61 -3.80 0.78
N VAL A 81 17.02 -3.19 -0.26
CA VAL A 81 17.62 -3.14 -1.59
C VAL A 81 18.95 -2.39 -1.48
N SER A 82 20.06 -3.08 -1.73
CA SER A 82 21.42 -2.52 -1.64
C SER A 82 21.88 -1.88 -2.95
N ALA A 83 21.33 -2.30 -4.08
CA ALA A 83 21.43 -1.63 -5.35
C ALA A 83 20.17 -1.91 -6.17
N GLY A 84 19.56 -0.88 -6.76
CA GLY A 84 18.35 -1.03 -7.53
C GLY A 84 18.26 0.00 -8.64
N ASP A 85 18.04 -0.45 -9.86
CA ASP A 85 17.90 0.40 -11.05
C ASP A 85 16.62 0.07 -11.82
N TYR A 86 15.99 1.11 -12.33
CA TYR A 86 14.85 1.05 -13.22
C TYR A 86 15.23 1.66 -14.58
N ASN A 87 15.20 0.83 -15.62
CA ASN A 87 15.59 1.19 -16.97
C ASN A 87 14.47 0.82 -17.95
N GLY A 88 13.56 1.77 -18.20
CA GLY A 88 12.57 1.66 -19.29
C GLY A 88 11.66 0.43 -19.21
N GLY A 89 11.28 0.00 -18.01
CA GLY A 89 10.45 -1.20 -17.78
C GLY A 89 11.23 -2.43 -17.35
N ASN A 90 12.56 -2.37 -17.31
CA ASN A 90 13.39 -3.41 -16.68
C ASN A 90 13.87 -2.96 -15.31
N CYS A 91 13.78 -3.85 -14.33
CA CYS A 91 14.24 -3.64 -12.97
C CYS A 91 15.37 -4.61 -12.67
N ASN A 92 16.47 -4.09 -12.13
CA ASN A 92 17.52 -4.91 -11.53
C ASN A 92 17.63 -4.54 -10.06
N LEU A 93 17.67 -5.56 -9.20
CA LEU A 93 17.76 -5.43 -7.76
C LEU A 93 18.86 -6.32 -7.22
N ARG A 94 19.56 -5.82 -6.21
CA ARG A 94 20.48 -6.55 -5.36
C ARG A 94 20.07 -6.36 -3.92
N VAL A 95 20.02 -7.46 -3.17
CA VAL A 95 19.61 -7.47 -1.77
C VAL A 95 20.54 -8.39 -0.99
N GLN A 96 21.01 -7.94 0.16
CA GLN A 96 21.67 -8.81 1.12
C GLN A 96 20.61 -9.35 2.09
N LEU A 97 20.19 -10.61 1.95
CA LEU A 97 19.09 -11.19 2.74
C LEU A 97 19.53 -11.57 4.16
N THR A 98 20.74 -12.11 4.27
CA THR A 98 21.44 -12.42 5.53
C THR A 98 22.94 -12.21 5.28
N PRO A 99 23.78 -12.11 6.32
CA PRO A 99 25.23 -12.08 6.13
C PRO A 99 25.69 -13.26 5.27
N GLY A 100 26.39 -12.98 4.16
CA GLY A 100 26.87 -14.01 3.23
C GLY A 100 25.87 -14.49 2.18
N THR A 101 24.57 -14.14 2.25
CA THR A 101 23.56 -14.48 1.23
C THR A 101 23.06 -13.26 0.46
N THR A 102 23.39 -13.19 -0.82
CA THR A 102 22.94 -12.14 -1.74
C THR A 102 21.87 -12.68 -2.68
N LEU A 103 20.76 -11.97 -2.82
CA LEU A 103 19.76 -12.17 -3.85
C LEU A 103 19.92 -11.09 -4.93
N ARG A 104 20.06 -11.51 -6.18
CA ARG A 104 19.94 -10.64 -7.36
C ARG A 104 18.66 -11.01 -8.11
N MET A 105 17.93 -10.00 -8.56
CA MET A 105 16.71 -10.16 -9.34
C MET A 105 16.79 -9.22 -10.53
N SER A 106 16.51 -9.72 -11.74
CA SER A 106 16.54 -8.93 -12.97
C SER A 106 15.36 -9.34 -13.84
N GLY A 107 14.56 -8.37 -14.28
CA GLY A 107 13.35 -8.70 -15.04
C GLY A 107 12.52 -7.51 -15.47
N SER A 108 11.38 -7.82 -16.09
CA SER A 108 10.38 -6.85 -16.51
C SER A 108 9.54 -6.43 -15.31
N CYS A 109 9.45 -5.13 -15.08
CA CYS A 109 8.69 -4.56 -13.99
C CYS A 109 7.64 -3.58 -14.51
N GLN A 110 6.40 -3.98 -14.31
CA GLN A 110 5.21 -3.24 -14.70
C GLN A 110 4.43 -2.85 -13.43
N THR A 111 3.46 -1.95 -13.58
CA THR A 111 2.63 -1.45 -12.48
C THR A 111 1.95 -2.54 -11.66
N ARG A 112 1.71 -3.74 -12.22
CA ARG A 112 1.02 -4.86 -11.54
C ARG A 112 1.87 -6.11 -11.37
N ILE A 113 2.89 -6.31 -12.19
CA ILE A 113 3.65 -7.56 -12.25
C ILE A 113 5.13 -7.22 -12.26
N PHE A 114 5.92 -7.97 -11.50
CA PHE A 114 7.37 -7.96 -11.59
C PHE A 114 7.86 -9.41 -11.79
N GLU A 115 8.43 -9.69 -12.95
CA GLU A 115 8.81 -11.05 -13.33
C GLU A 115 10.15 -11.10 -14.04
N GLY A 116 10.89 -12.19 -13.84
CA GLY A 116 12.21 -12.35 -14.43
C GLY A 116 13.02 -13.46 -13.80
N LYS A 117 14.33 -13.28 -13.79
CA LYS A 117 15.30 -14.25 -13.28
C LYS A 117 15.91 -13.79 -11.98
N TYR A 118 16.16 -14.74 -11.09
CA TYR A 118 16.92 -14.49 -9.88
C TYR A 118 18.21 -15.31 -9.83
N THR A 119 19.15 -14.81 -9.05
CA THR A 119 20.34 -15.55 -8.64
C THR A 119 20.53 -15.34 -7.15
N LEU A 120 20.53 -16.44 -6.42
CA LEU A 120 20.90 -16.51 -5.02
C LEU A 120 22.36 -16.94 -4.93
N SER A 121 23.16 -16.19 -4.20
CA SER A 121 24.56 -16.52 -3.94
C SER A 121 24.78 -16.54 -2.44
N SER A 122 25.04 -17.72 -1.88
CA SER A 122 25.51 -17.93 -0.52
C SER A 122 26.92 -18.53 -0.53
N SER A 123 27.63 -18.40 0.59
CA SER A 123 28.93 -19.07 0.82
C SER A 123 28.88 -20.59 0.67
N THR A 124 27.72 -21.21 0.93
CA THR A 124 27.55 -22.66 0.92
C THR A 124 26.83 -23.18 -0.32
N GLN A 125 26.01 -22.35 -0.98
CA GLN A 125 25.16 -22.79 -2.09
C GLN A 125 24.74 -21.61 -2.97
N GLY A 126 24.65 -21.86 -4.28
CA GLY A 126 24.02 -20.96 -5.24
C GLY A 126 22.71 -21.55 -5.77
N SER A 127 21.75 -20.69 -6.08
CA SER A 127 20.51 -21.10 -6.76
C SER A 127 20.17 -20.09 -7.85
N THR A 128 19.76 -20.55 -9.01
CA THR A 128 19.20 -19.71 -10.08
C THR A 128 17.78 -20.16 -10.37
N GLY A 129 16.99 -19.26 -10.91
CA GLY A 129 15.62 -19.58 -11.26
C GLY A 129 14.84 -18.39 -11.75
N ASN A 130 13.53 -18.58 -11.80
CA ASN A 130 12.58 -17.58 -12.25
C ASN A 130 11.71 -17.12 -11.09
N PHE A 131 11.15 -15.92 -11.23
CA PHE A 131 10.16 -15.40 -10.31
C PHE A 131 9.09 -14.65 -11.07
N ARG A 132 7.90 -14.60 -10.48
CA ARG A 132 6.79 -13.76 -10.91
C ARG A 132 6.05 -13.27 -9.68
N LEU A 133 6.02 -11.97 -9.51
CA LEU A 133 5.42 -11.30 -8.36
C LEU A 133 4.24 -10.45 -8.82
N ASP A 134 3.13 -10.57 -8.11
CA ASP A 134 1.94 -9.76 -8.33
C ASP A 134 1.87 -8.65 -7.29
N ARG A 135 1.51 -7.45 -7.74
CA ARG A 135 1.30 -6.32 -6.84
C ARG A 135 0.11 -6.62 -5.93
N LYS A 136 0.35 -6.59 -4.62
CA LYS A 136 -0.72 -6.52 -3.64
C LYS A 136 -1.38 -5.16 -3.74
N ALA A 137 -2.69 -5.15 -3.97
CA ALA A 137 -3.49 -3.94 -3.88
C ALA A 137 -3.21 -3.29 -2.52
N GLY A 138 -2.82 -2.01 -2.53
CA GLY A 138 -2.42 -1.27 -1.35
C GLY A 138 -3.53 -1.26 -0.31
N GLY A 139 -3.47 -2.21 0.60
CA GLY A 139 -4.22 -2.26 1.84
C GLY A 139 -3.21 -2.31 2.98
N SER A 140 -3.40 -1.43 3.94
CA SER A 140 -2.64 -1.18 5.17
C SER A 140 -1.87 -2.38 5.75
N PRO A 141 -0.73 -2.15 6.44
CA PRO A 141 0.08 -3.23 7.00
C PRO A 141 -0.74 -4.03 8.02
N HIS A 142 -0.57 -5.36 7.98
CA HIS A 142 -1.29 -6.38 8.73
C HIS A 142 -2.72 -6.69 8.26
N GLN A 143 -2.85 -7.57 7.27
CA GLN A 143 -3.68 -8.77 7.40
C GLN A 143 -3.06 -9.90 6.58
N GLY A 144 -2.58 -10.95 7.27
CA GLY A 144 -2.26 -12.20 6.62
C GLY A 144 -3.50 -12.71 5.89
N ALA A 145 -3.44 -12.72 4.57
CA ALA A 145 -4.40 -13.42 3.74
C ALA A 145 -4.11 -14.92 3.82
N ALA A 146 -4.35 -15.50 5.00
CA ALA A 146 -4.92 -16.84 5.00
C ALA A 146 -6.21 -16.75 4.18
N LEU A 147 -6.51 -17.76 3.36
CA LEU A 147 -7.82 -17.96 2.75
C LEU A 147 -8.87 -18.05 3.86
N LEU A 148 -9.30 -16.89 4.37
CA LEU A 148 -10.29 -16.81 5.42
C LEU A 148 -11.62 -17.14 4.77
N ASN A 149 -12.22 -18.22 5.27
CA ASN A 149 -13.62 -18.58 5.01
C ASN A 149 -14.47 -17.29 4.98
N PRO A 150 -15.37 -17.11 3.99
CA PRO A 150 -16.17 -15.89 3.86
C PRO A 150 -16.92 -15.52 5.16
N LEU A 151 -17.26 -16.49 5.99
CA LEU A 151 -17.81 -16.25 7.33
C LEU A 151 -16.81 -15.54 8.28
N THR A 152 -15.54 -15.93 8.25
CA THR A 152 -14.45 -15.33 9.03
C THR A 152 -14.16 -13.89 8.56
N ALA A 153 -14.28 -13.63 7.26
CA ALA A 153 -14.21 -12.25 6.73
C ALA A 153 -15.36 -11.38 7.28
N CYS A 154 -16.59 -11.90 7.30
CA CYS A 154 -17.74 -11.21 7.91
C CYS A 154 -17.55 -10.95 9.40
N LEU A 155 -17.01 -11.93 10.15
CA LEU A 155 -16.71 -11.78 11.57
C LEU A 155 -15.67 -10.67 11.82
N ASN A 156 -14.57 -10.67 11.05
CA ASN A 156 -13.54 -9.64 11.18
C ASN A 156 -14.06 -8.23 10.86
N ALA A 157 -14.91 -8.11 9.84
CA ALA A 157 -15.56 -6.85 9.52
C ALA A 157 -16.49 -6.37 10.65
N ASN A 158 -17.24 -7.28 11.28
CA ASN A 158 -18.08 -6.96 12.43
C ASN A 158 -17.26 -6.50 13.64
N THR A 159 -16.18 -7.20 13.97
CA THR A 159 -15.28 -6.81 15.07
C THR A 159 -14.70 -5.41 14.85
N ARG A 160 -14.28 -5.09 13.63
CA ARG A 160 -13.79 -3.74 13.28
C ARG A 160 -14.87 -2.67 13.43
N CYS A 161 -16.10 -2.99 13.02
CA CYS A 161 -17.24 -2.08 13.17
C CYS A 161 -17.52 -1.77 14.65
N LEU A 162 -17.52 -2.80 15.51
CA LEU A 162 -17.77 -2.65 16.94
C LEU A 162 -16.68 -1.84 17.65
N VAL A 163 -15.41 -2.03 17.29
CA VAL A 163 -14.28 -1.26 17.85
C VAL A 163 -14.35 0.22 17.45
N ALA A 164 -14.95 0.55 16.30
CA ALA A 164 -15.11 1.92 15.84
C ALA A 164 -16.34 2.63 16.43
N CYS A 165 -17.16 1.94 17.24
CA CYS A 165 -18.31 2.56 17.86
C CYS A 165 -17.89 3.56 18.96
N PRO A 166 -18.62 4.69 19.09
CA PRO A 166 -18.33 5.65 20.16
C PRO A 166 -18.54 4.98 21.53
N GLN A 167 -17.61 5.22 22.44
CA GLN A 167 -17.67 4.73 23.82
C GLN A 167 -18.11 5.87 24.75
N GLY A 168 -18.95 5.55 25.74
CA GLY A 168 -19.36 6.49 26.79
C GLY A 168 -20.72 7.17 26.61
N ASP A 169 -21.36 7.02 25.44
CA ASP A 169 -22.78 7.32 25.24
C ASP A 169 -23.52 6.01 24.96
N TYR A 170 -24.27 5.53 25.95
CA TYR A 170 -24.99 4.25 25.88
C TYR A 170 -25.92 4.16 24.66
N ASN A 171 -26.61 5.24 24.31
CA ASN A 171 -27.55 5.24 23.19
C ASN A 171 -26.82 5.21 21.86
N ALA A 172 -25.75 6.01 21.70
CA ALA A 172 -24.94 6.02 20.50
C ALA A 172 -24.21 4.68 20.30
N GLU A 173 -23.68 4.10 21.38
CA GLU A 173 -23.02 2.80 21.40
C GLU A 173 -24.00 1.68 21.00
N PHE A 174 -25.20 1.66 21.59
CA PHE A 174 -26.24 0.67 21.28
C PHE A 174 -26.71 0.76 19.82
N LEU A 175 -26.95 1.96 19.30
CA LEU A 175 -27.35 2.15 17.90
C LEU A 175 -26.23 1.74 16.93
N CYS A 176 -24.98 2.06 17.28
CA CYS A 176 -23.82 1.65 16.49
C CYS A 176 -23.64 0.13 16.48
N ALA A 177 -23.68 -0.52 17.65
CA ALA A 177 -23.56 -1.96 17.79
C ALA A 177 -24.68 -2.71 17.03
N ASN A 178 -25.93 -2.21 17.10
CA ASN A 178 -27.04 -2.78 16.35
C ASN A 178 -26.85 -2.66 14.83
N ARG A 179 -26.34 -1.52 14.35
CA ARG A 179 -26.00 -1.34 12.94
C ARG A 179 -24.89 -2.31 12.49
N CYS A 180 -23.85 -2.49 13.29
CA CYS A 180 -22.79 -3.48 13.02
C CYS A 180 -23.35 -4.89 12.94
N ARG A 181 -24.22 -5.26 13.89
CA ARG A 181 -24.89 -6.57 13.91
C ARG A 181 -25.78 -6.80 12.70
N GLN A 182 -26.54 -5.80 12.24
CA GLN A 182 -27.35 -5.90 11.02
C GLN A 182 -26.48 -6.15 9.77
N ARG A 183 -25.35 -5.43 9.65
CA ARG A 183 -24.39 -5.63 8.56
C ARG A 183 -23.76 -7.02 8.58
N PHE A 184 -23.46 -7.53 9.77
CA PHE A 184 -22.95 -8.89 9.94
C PHE A 184 -23.94 -9.95 9.47
N GLN A 185 -25.23 -9.83 9.84
CA GLN A 185 -26.26 -10.77 9.40
C GLN A 185 -26.44 -10.75 7.88
N ALA A 186 -26.43 -9.57 7.25
CA ALA A 186 -26.47 -9.44 5.80
C ALA A 186 -25.24 -10.06 5.11
N CYS A 187 -24.05 -9.87 5.68
CA CYS A 187 -22.81 -10.49 5.20
C CYS A 187 -22.84 -12.02 5.32
N LYS A 188 -23.29 -12.54 6.46
CA LYS A 188 -23.46 -13.97 6.73
C LYS A 188 -24.45 -14.61 5.75
N GLY A 189 -25.57 -13.94 5.46
CA GLY A 189 -26.55 -14.41 4.47
C GLY A 189 -25.94 -14.58 3.08
N LYS A 190 -25.15 -13.60 2.62
CA LYS A 190 -24.43 -13.66 1.33
C LYS A 190 -23.34 -14.74 1.30
N ALA A 191 -22.65 -14.93 2.41
CA ALA A 191 -21.63 -15.98 2.56
C ALA A 191 -22.24 -17.39 2.54
N ALA A 192 -23.49 -17.56 3.01
CA ALA A 192 -24.22 -18.83 2.98
C ALA A 192 -24.82 -19.15 1.59
N SER A 193 -25.16 -18.14 0.80
CA SER A 193 -25.73 -18.31 -0.56
C SER A 193 -24.68 -18.42 -1.67
N GLY A 194 -23.40 -18.19 -1.39
CA GLY A 194 -22.31 -18.20 -2.38
C GLY A 194 -21.82 -19.59 -2.81
N GLY A 195 -22.54 -20.67 -2.49
CA GLY A 195 -22.20 -22.05 -2.84
C GLY A 195 -22.88 -22.61 -4.11
N THR A 196 -23.88 -21.93 -4.67
CA THR A 196 -24.56 -22.39 -5.90
C THR A 196 -25.24 -21.22 -6.59
N GLY A 197 -24.86 -20.93 -7.84
CA GLY A 197 -25.55 -19.92 -8.64
C GLY A 197 -24.79 -19.44 -9.86
N ALA A 198 -24.65 -20.32 -10.86
CA ALA A 198 -24.58 -19.89 -12.25
C ALA A 198 -25.94 -19.32 -12.67
N GLY A 199 -25.97 -18.28 -13.51
CA GLY A 199 -27.11 -17.95 -14.37
C GLY A 199 -27.76 -16.58 -14.18
N SER A 200 -27.44 -15.70 -15.14
CA SER A 200 -28.40 -14.96 -16.00
C SER A 200 -29.25 -13.79 -15.48
N ALA A 201 -28.97 -12.63 -16.08
CA ALA A 201 -29.86 -11.77 -16.89
C ALA A 201 -31.21 -11.26 -16.36
N GLY A 202 -31.49 -9.98 -16.61
CA GLY A 202 -32.84 -9.46 -16.85
C GLY A 202 -33.10 -8.07 -16.26
N ASP A 203 -33.19 -7.08 -17.15
CA ASP A 203 -33.69 -5.69 -17.05
C ASP A 203 -33.18 -4.75 -15.93
#